data_AF-A0A495W1A9-F1
#
_entry.id   AF-A0A495W1A9-F1
#
_cell.length_a   1.000
_cell.length_b   1.000
_cell.length_c   1.000
_cell.angle_alpha   90.00
_cell.angle_beta   90.00
_cell.angle_gamma   90.00
#
_symmetry.space_group_name_H-M   'P 1'
#
loop_
_entity.id
_entity.type
_entity.pdbx_description
1 polymer ?
#
loop_
_entity_poly.entity_id
_entity_poly.type
_entity_poly.pdbx_seq_one_letter_code
_entity_poly.pdbx_strand_id
1 'polypeptide(L)'
;MKPHLFELLERIDERGLTNHVLVITRWRVDPADCARLNTLRHLRLTLLLTHSGIEDDRIEPVDSSIAATSLHTAFEHADRYRVVLYWRPIVPGLNDTDTHLAHALDLSRHAHATVYTGLFYRDQIRDQYRANGLPEPYDDVARRKVFPQLLEQRILTAAARRSAGSPLFRKTSCAVSHEHGTADYNGHYGIRELCDICPVAQIVRCSRAWTAPDPRTVAELTTDLGGTLTTITDRAILVQGLDDQRRYLMQHTLGFQAGPTCPRTA
;
A
#
# COMPACT_ATOMS: atom_id res chain seq x y z
N MET A 1 -17.86 5.55 -14.76
CA MET A 1 -16.51 5.51 -14.13
C MET A 1 -15.62 4.42 -14.74
N LYS A 2 -16.02 3.13 -14.67
CA LYS A 2 -15.21 2.01 -15.18
C LYS A 2 -14.76 2.13 -16.66
N PRO A 3 -15.60 2.54 -17.62
CA PRO A 3 -15.15 2.74 -19.01
C PRO A 3 -14.05 3.79 -19.17
N HIS A 4 -14.13 4.91 -18.42
CA HIS A 4 -13.11 5.96 -18.46
C HIS A 4 -11.77 5.52 -17.86
N LEU A 5 -11.79 4.65 -16.85
CA LEU A 5 -10.57 4.06 -16.30
C LEU A 5 -9.83 3.27 -17.38
N PHE A 6 -10.53 2.38 -18.08
CA PHE A 6 -9.91 1.58 -19.13
C PHE A 6 -9.37 2.44 -20.27
N GLU A 7 -10.15 3.40 -20.75
CA GLU A 7 -9.71 4.34 -21.79
C GLU A 7 -8.40 5.05 -21.38
N LEU A 8 -8.30 5.47 -20.12
CA LEU A 8 -7.09 6.10 -19.60
C LEU A 8 -5.90 5.12 -19.58
N LEU A 9 -6.11 3.90 -19.08
CA LEU A 9 -5.07 2.87 -19.03
C LEU A 9 -4.56 2.52 -20.42
N GLU A 10 -5.47 2.30 -21.37
CA GLU A 10 -5.18 1.98 -22.77
C GLU A 10 -4.36 3.11 -23.42
N ARG A 11 -4.74 4.38 -23.25
CA ARG A 11 -3.98 5.53 -23.78
C ARG A 11 -2.60 5.72 -23.15
N ILE A 12 -2.45 5.38 -21.87
CA ILE A 12 -1.14 5.43 -21.20
C ILE A 12 -0.26 4.30 -21.73
N ASP A 13 -0.81 3.10 -21.91
CA ASP A 13 -0.12 1.93 -22.44
C ASP A 13 0.32 2.12 -23.90
N GLU A 14 -0.55 2.67 -24.75
CA GLU A 14 -0.27 3.00 -26.16
C GLU A 14 0.91 3.96 -26.34
N ARG A 15 1.21 4.78 -25.31
CA ARG A 15 2.39 5.66 -25.29
C ARG A 15 3.68 4.93 -24.92
N GLY A 16 3.64 3.62 -24.70
CA GLY A 16 4.80 2.80 -24.34
C GLY A 16 5.31 3.03 -22.92
N LEU A 17 4.52 3.66 -22.05
CA LEU A 17 4.92 3.92 -20.66
C LEU A 17 4.97 2.62 -19.87
N THR A 18 6.02 2.46 -19.06
CA THR A 18 6.28 1.22 -18.29
C THR A 18 6.09 1.39 -16.79
N ASN A 19 5.50 2.52 -16.38
CA ASN A 19 5.31 2.86 -14.97
C ASN A 19 4.48 1.81 -14.22
N HIS A 20 4.68 1.73 -12.91
CA HIS A 20 3.74 1.07 -12.02
C HIS A 20 2.43 1.85 -12.02
N VAL A 21 1.32 1.17 -12.32
CA VAL A 21 -0.02 1.76 -12.26
C VAL A 21 -0.87 0.96 -11.28
N LEU A 22 -1.43 1.65 -10.29
CA LEU A 22 -2.20 1.05 -9.21
C LEU A 22 -3.68 1.40 -9.36
N VAL A 23 -4.52 0.39 -9.53
CA VAL A 23 -5.98 0.55 -9.49
C VAL A 23 -6.46 0.02 -8.15
N ILE A 24 -6.90 0.91 -7.27
CA ILE A 24 -7.42 0.56 -5.95
C ILE A 24 -8.94 0.57 -6.01
N THR A 25 -9.58 -0.55 -5.68
CA THR A 25 -11.05 -0.66 -5.78
C THR A 25 -11.64 -1.55 -4.68
N ARG A 26 -12.90 -1.26 -4.32
CA ARG A 26 -13.80 -2.15 -3.56
C ARG A 26 -14.93 -2.71 -4.43
N TRP A 27 -14.97 -2.29 -5.69
CA TRP A 27 -16.08 -2.51 -6.60
C TRP A 27 -15.90 -3.78 -7.41
N ARG A 28 -17.00 -4.28 -7.98
CA ARG A 28 -17.05 -5.52 -8.76
C ARG A 28 -16.04 -5.52 -9.91
N VAL A 29 -15.27 -6.60 -9.99
CA VAL A 29 -14.39 -6.92 -11.12
C VAL A 29 -14.96 -8.16 -11.80
N ASP A 30 -15.24 -8.03 -13.10
CA ASP A 30 -15.83 -9.09 -13.91
C ASP A 30 -14.76 -9.71 -14.83
N PRO A 31 -14.96 -10.94 -15.36
CA PRO A 31 -13.99 -11.56 -16.28
C PRO A 31 -13.68 -10.70 -17.52
N ALA A 32 -14.67 -9.95 -18.02
CA ALA A 32 -14.47 -9.02 -19.15
C ALA A 32 -13.51 -7.88 -18.81
N ASP A 33 -13.50 -7.42 -17.55
CA ASP A 33 -12.53 -6.44 -17.09
C ASP A 33 -11.12 -7.02 -17.13
N CYS A 34 -10.96 -8.23 -16.59
CA CYS A 34 -9.69 -8.94 -16.55
C CYS A 34 -9.11 -9.16 -17.94
N ALA A 35 -9.96 -9.57 -18.89
CA ALA A 35 -9.59 -9.72 -20.29
C ALA A 35 -9.03 -8.41 -20.89
N ARG A 36 -9.67 -7.27 -20.59
CA ARG A 36 -9.18 -5.95 -21.02
C ARG A 36 -7.88 -5.55 -20.32
N LEU A 37 -7.73 -5.78 -19.01
CA LEU A 37 -6.49 -5.48 -18.31
C LEU A 37 -5.31 -6.31 -18.86
N ASN A 38 -5.58 -7.55 -19.30
CA ASN A 38 -4.59 -8.42 -19.94
C ASN A 38 -4.24 -8.02 -21.39
N THR A 39 -4.87 -7.00 -22.00
CA THR A 39 -4.43 -6.49 -23.31
C THR A 39 -3.29 -5.46 -23.17
N LEU A 40 -3.13 -4.85 -21.99
CA LEU A 40 -2.11 -3.84 -21.73
C LEU A 40 -0.71 -4.46 -21.81
N ARG A 41 0.16 -3.85 -22.62
CA ARG A 41 1.45 -4.44 -23.00
C ARG A 41 2.62 -3.92 -22.20
N HIS A 42 2.62 -2.63 -21.90
CA HIS A 42 3.75 -1.88 -21.38
C HIS A 42 3.62 -1.58 -19.90
N LEU A 43 2.42 -1.31 -19.41
CA LEU A 43 2.19 -0.92 -18.03
C LEU A 43 2.39 -2.08 -17.05
N ARG A 44 3.01 -1.75 -15.91
CA ARG A 44 3.08 -2.64 -14.74
C ARG A 44 1.82 -2.44 -13.91
N LEU A 45 0.72 -3.00 -14.39
CA LEU A 45 -0.58 -2.83 -13.75
C LEU A 45 -0.72 -3.72 -12.52
N THR A 46 -1.18 -3.13 -11.42
CA THR A 46 -1.58 -3.86 -10.20
C THR A 46 -2.99 -3.45 -9.78
N LEU A 47 -3.84 -4.45 -9.56
CA LEU A 47 -5.17 -4.27 -9.00
C LEU A 47 -5.13 -4.55 -7.50
N LEU A 48 -5.54 -3.56 -6.70
CA LEU A 48 -5.58 -3.62 -5.25
C LEU A 48 -7.02 -3.70 -4.78
N LEU A 49 -7.44 -4.90 -4.39
CA LEU A 49 -8.81 -5.16 -3.94
C LEU A 49 -8.86 -4.86 -2.45
N THR A 50 -9.56 -3.79 -2.12
CA THR A 50 -9.66 -3.34 -0.73
C THR A 50 -10.72 -4.17 -0.02
N HIS A 51 -10.27 -4.98 0.94
CA HIS A 51 -11.15 -5.76 1.80
C HIS A 51 -10.86 -5.37 3.25
N SER A 52 -11.86 -4.87 3.98
CA SER A 52 -11.74 -4.62 5.41
C SER A 52 -12.24 -5.81 6.21
N GLY A 53 -13.37 -6.41 5.81
CA GLY A 53 -14.08 -7.38 6.63
C GLY A 53 -14.84 -6.73 7.79
N ILE A 54 -15.09 -5.42 7.74
CA ILE A 54 -15.98 -4.75 8.70
C ILE A 54 -17.43 -5.07 8.32
N GLU A 55 -18.19 -5.57 9.29
CA GLU A 55 -19.61 -5.96 9.10
C GLU A 55 -20.60 -4.86 9.52
N ASP A 56 -20.16 -3.85 10.29
CA ASP A 56 -20.99 -2.72 10.73
C ASP A 56 -21.27 -1.77 9.55
N ASP A 57 -22.52 -1.78 9.06
CA ASP A 57 -22.98 -1.03 7.90
C ASP A 57 -22.95 0.50 8.10
N ARG A 58 -22.94 0.96 9.35
CA ARG A 58 -22.76 2.39 9.70
C ARG A 58 -21.33 2.85 9.45
N ILE A 59 -20.37 1.93 9.44
CA ILE A 59 -18.94 2.18 9.20
C ILE A 59 -18.60 1.87 7.75
N GLU A 60 -18.99 0.69 7.27
CA GLU A 60 -18.71 0.22 5.92
C GLU A 60 -19.99 -0.26 5.24
N PRO A 61 -20.73 0.63 4.56
CA PRO A 61 -22.02 0.29 3.94
C PRO A 61 -21.87 -0.57 2.68
N VAL A 62 -20.63 -0.85 2.24
CA VAL A 62 -20.36 -1.67 1.05
C VAL A 62 -20.06 -3.08 1.51
N ASP A 63 -20.82 -4.04 1.00
CA ASP A 63 -20.62 -5.46 1.31
C ASP A 63 -19.20 -5.93 0.92
N SER A 64 -18.45 -6.38 1.93
CA SER A 64 -17.09 -6.93 1.79
C SER A 64 -17.04 -8.17 0.90
N SER A 65 -18.16 -8.88 0.69
CA SER A 65 -18.28 -10.02 -0.22
C SER A 65 -18.02 -9.63 -1.69
N ILE A 66 -18.33 -8.38 -2.06
CA ILE A 66 -18.07 -7.86 -3.42
C ILE A 66 -16.57 -7.81 -3.66
N ALA A 67 -15.80 -7.29 -2.70
CA ALA A 67 -14.35 -7.22 -2.79
C ALA A 67 -13.71 -8.61 -2.78
N ALA A 68 -14.22 -9.53 -1.94
CA ALA A 68 -13.76 -10.92 -1.90
C ALA A 68 -14.00 -11.63 -3.24
N THR A 69 -15.22 -11.58 -3.78
CA THR A 69 -15.55 -12.16 -5.09
C THR A 69 -14.69 -11.55 -6.20
N SER A 70 -14.50 -10.24 -6.18
CA SER A 70 -13.66 -9.54 -7.16
C SER A 70 -12.18 -9.94 -7.07
N LEU A 71 -11.69 -10.22 -5.86
CA LEU A 71 -10.34 -10.73 -5.64
C LEU A 71 -10.17 -12.10 -6.30
N HIS A 72 -11.10 -13.02 -6.07
CA HIS A 72 -11.10 -14.34 -6.71
C HIS A 72 -11.11 -14.22 -8.23
N THR A 73 -12.07 -13.49 -8.80
CA THR A 73 -12.19 -13.28 -10.25
C THR A 73 -10.92 -12.68 -10.84
N ALA A 74 -10.40 -11.61 -10.22
CA ALA A 74 -9.22 -10.93 -10.70
C ALA A 74 -7.99 -11.84 -10.67
N PHE A 75 -7.83 -12.64 -9.62
CA PHE A 75 -6.69 -13.54 -9.48
C PHE A 75 -6.76 -14.72 -10.44
N GLU A 76 -7.92 -15.34 -10.58
CA GLU A 76 -8.14 -16.46 -11.51
C GLU A 76 -7.84 -16.10 -12.96
N HIS A 77 -8.18 -14.87 -13.37
CA HIS A 77 -7.96 -14.39 -14.73
C HIS A 77 -6.67 -13.57 -14.92
N ALA A 78 -5.82 -13.46 -13.90
CA ALA A 78 -4.60 -12.67 -14.01
C ALA A 78 -3.57 -13.35 -14.93
N ASP A 79 -3.11 -12.60 -15.94
CA ASP A 79 -1.98 -13.00 -16.78
C ASP A 79 -0.90 -11.89 -16.76
N ARG A 80 -1.21 -10.72 -17.32
CA ARG A 80 -0.26 -9.61 -17.44
C ARG A 80 -0.26 -8.64 -16.26
N TYR A 81 -1.38 -8.53 -15.55
CA TYR A 81 -1.48 -7.69 -14.36
C TYR A 81 -1.24 -8.51 -13.08
N ARG A 82 -1.09 -7.81 -11.96
CA ARG A 82 -0.93 -8.42 -10.64
C ARG A 82 -2.08 -8.04 -9.72
N VAL A 83 -2.39 -8.94 -8.79
CA VAL A 83 -3.53 -8.81 -7.87
C VAL A 83 -3.00 -8.79 -6.46
N VAL A 84 -3.36 -7.75 -5.72
CA VAL A 84 -2.98 -7.57 -4.32
C VAL A 84 -4.24 -7.52 -3.46
N LEU A 85 -4.29 -8.38 -2.44
CA LEU A 85 -5.24 -8.23 -1.35
C LEU A 85 -4.81 -7.00 -0.54
N TYR A 86 -5.59 -5.93 -0.66
CA TYR A 86 -5.35 -4.70 0.08
C TYR A 86 -6.20 -4.71 1.34
N TRP A 87 -5.73 -5.46 2.34
CA TRP A 87 -6.42 -5.71 3.59
C TRP A 87 -6.42 -4.45 4.47
N ARG A 88 -7.46 -3.62 4.32
CA ARG A 88 -7.58 -2.36 5.04
C ARG A 88 -8.98 -1.74 5.02
N PRO A 89 -9.28 -0.89 6.02
CA PRO A 89 -8.51 -0.74 7.26
C PRO A 89 -8.73 -1.96 8.16
N ILE A 90 -7.72 -2.27 8.97
CA ILE A 90 -7.89 -3.18 10.12
C ILE A 90 -7.97 -2.30 11.37
N VAL A 91 -9.04 -2.46 12.13
CA VAL A 91 -9.39 -1.60 13.26
C VAL A 91 -9.63 -2.49 14.49
N PRO A 92 -8.88 -2.26 15.58
CA PRO A 92 -9.08 -3.01 16.83
C PRO A 92 -10.53 -2.95 17.30
N GLY A 93 -11.09 -4.10 17.69
CA GLY A 93 -12.46 -4.21 18.17
C GLY A 93 -13.55 -4.22 17.09
N LEU A 94 -13.21 -3.97 15.82
CA LEU A 94 -14.19 -4.01 14.72
C LEU A 94 -13.99 -5.24 13.83
N ASN A 95 -12.76 -5.48 13.35
CA ASN A 95 -12.47 -6.51 12.35
C ASN A 95 -11.13 -7.21 12.61
N ASP A 96 -10.85 -7.49 13.89
CA ASP A 96 -9.56 -8.03 14.33
C ASP A 96 -9.67 -9.29 15.21
N THR A 97 -10.84 -9.92 15.27
CA THR A 97 -11.00 -11.24 15.93
C THR A 97 -10.27 -12.35 15.16
N ASP A 98 -10.01 -13.49 15.79
CA ASP A 98 -9.31 -14.61 15.14
C ASP A 98 -10.04 -15.11 13.88
N THR A 99 -11.37 -15.05 13.86
CA THR A 99 -12.19 -15.36 12.66
C THR A 99 -11.92 -14.36 11.53
N HIS A 100 -11.86 -13.06 11.82
CA HIS A 100 -11.53 -12.04 10.81
C HIS A 100 -10.13 -12.26 10.25
N LEU A 101 -9.14 -12.52 11.11
CA LEU A 101 -7.76 -12.78 10.67
C LEU A 101 -7.69 -14.05 9.81
N ALA A 102 -8.36 -15.13 10.23
CA ALA A 102 -8.40 -16.38 9.48
C ALA A 102 -9.02 -16.19 8.08
N HIS A 103 -10.14 -15.47 7.99
CA HIS A 103 -10.82 -15.18 6.73
C HIS A 103 -9.95 -14.35 5.78
N ALA A 104 -9.34 -13.27 6.26
CA ALA A 104 -8.45 -12.45 5.43
C ALA A 104 -7.22 -13.24 4.96
N LEU A 105 -6.67 -14.12 5.80
CA LEU A 105 -5.56 -15.00 5.42
C LEU A 105 -5.99 -16.08 4.42
N ASP A 106 -7.22 -16.57 4.48
CA ASP A 106 -7.73 -17.49 3.46
C ASP A 106 -7.94 -16.76 2.11
N LEU A 107 -8.43 -15.52 2.12
CA LEU A 107 -8.49 -14.67 0.92
C LEU A 107 -7.10 -14.41 0.32
N SER A 108 -6.05 -14.34 1.14
CA SER A 108 -4.67 -14.14 0.65
C SER A 108 -4.19 -15.24 -0.30
N ARG A 109 -4.85 -16.40 -0.34
CA ARG A 109 -4.57 -17.49 -1.30
C ARG A 109 -4.96 -17.13 -2.73
N HIS A 110 -5.82 -16.12 -2.88
CA HIS A 110 -6.31 -15.59 -4.15
C HIS A 110 -5.71 -14.21 -4.43
N ALA A 111 -4.47 -14.00 -3.99
CA ALA A 111 -3.71 -12.81 -4.28
C ALA A 111 -2.27 -13.20 -4.60
N HIS A 112 -1.58 -12.37 -5.37
CA HIS A 112 -0.15 -12.54 -5.58
C HIS A 112 0.64 -12.03 -4.38
N ALA A 113 0.18 -10.92 -3.77
CA ALA A 113 0.70 -10.38 -2.51
C ALA A 113 -0.44 -9.83 -1.63
N THR A 114 -0.20 -9.70 -0.33
CA THR A 114 -1.13 -9.09 0.61
C THR A 114 -0.49 -7.92 1.33
N VAL A 115 -1.20 -6.81 1.38
CA VAL A 115 -0.79 -5.60 2.10
C VAL A 115 -1.81 -5.33 3.19
N TYR A 116 -1.35 -5.23 4.43
CA TYR A 116 -2.21 -4.92 5.56
C TYR A 116 -1.87 -3.55 6.16
N THR A 117 -2.88 -2.79 6.60
CA THR A 117 -2.67 -1.51 7.27
C THR A 117 -3.87 -1.09 8.11
N GLY A 118 -3.59 -0.32 9.17
CA GLY A 118 -4.62 0.29 10.02
C GLY A 118 -5.37 1.46 9.38
N LEU A 119 -6.35 1.95 10.13
CA LEU A 119 -7.13 3.15 9.82
C LEU A 119 -6.27 4.42 9.96
N PHE A 120 -6.44 5.35 9.04
CA PHE A 120 -5.91 6.69 9.20
C PHE A 120 -6.92 7.53 9.99
N TYR A 121 -6.85 7.48 11.31
CA TYR A 121 -7.81 8.14 12.18
C TYR A 121 -7.51 9.64 12.30
N ARG A 122 -8.29 10.45 11.58
CA ARG A 122 -8.21 11.92 11.56
C ARG A 122 -9.48 12.51 12.18
N ASP A 123 -9.45 13.80 12.47
CA ASP A 123 -10.59 14.53 13.05
C ASP A 123 -11.90 14.28 12.31
N GLN A 124 -11.88 14.27 10.97
CA GLN A 124 -13.09 14.02 10.17
C GLN A 124 -13.68 12.62 10.40
N ILE A 125 -12.83 11.60 10.57
CA ILE A 125 -13.28 10.24 10.84
C ILE A 125 -13.79 10.13 12.27
N ARG A 126 -13.14 10.79 13.23
CA ARG A 126 -13.61 10.88 14.61
C ARG A 126 -14.99 11.52 14.70
N ASP A 127 -15.19 12.64 14.02
CA ASP A 127 -16.47 13.34 14.01
C ASP A 127 -17.58 12.46 13.41
N GLN A 128 -17.26 11.69 12.36
CA GLN A 128 -18.18 10.69 11.81
C GLN A 128 -18.49 9.57 12.82
N TYR A 129 -17.51 9.05 13.55
CA TYR A 129 -17.74 8.02 14.58
C TYR A 129 -18.67 8.55 15.67
N ARG A 130 -18.41 9.76 16.17
CA ARG A 130 -19.25 10.41 17.20
C ARG A 130 -20.66 10.69 16.71
N ALA A 131 -20.82 11.23 15.51
CA ALA A 131 -22.13 11.54 14.93
C ALA A 131 -23.01 10.29 14.75
N ASN A 132 -22.40 9.11 14.58
CA ASN A 132 -23.10 7.84 14.41
C ASN A 132 -23.17 6.99 15.70
N GLY A 133 -22.75 7.54 16.85
CA GLY A 133 -22.75 6.82 18.13
C GLY A 133 -21.85 5.58 18.15
N LEU A 134 -20.77 5.60 17.38
CA LEU A 134 -19.82 4.50 17.26
C LEU A 134 -18.69 4.63 18.30
N PRO A 135 -18.19 3.52 18.87
CA PRO A 135 -17.04 3.54 19.76
C PRO A 135 -15.79 3.98 18.98
N GLU A 136 -15.05 4.94 19.54
CA GLU A 136 -13.81 5.44 18.92
C GLU A 136 -12.72 4.35 18.99
N PRO A 137 -12.02 4.05 17.87
CA PRO A 137 -11.06 2.96 17.81
C PRO A 137 -9.71 3.29 18.44
N TYR A 138 -9.44 4.57 18.70
CA TYR A 138 -8.20 5.07 19.29
C TYR A 138 -8.52 6.27 20.20
N ASP A 139 -7.72 6.44 21.27
CA ASP A 139 -7.90 7.53 22.24
C ASP A 139 -7.63 8.92 21.64
N ASP A 140 -6.77 9.00 20.63
CA ASP A 140 -6.42 10.25 19.95
C ASP A 140 -6.32 10.09 18.43
N VAL A 141 -6.51 11.20 17.72
CA VAL A 141 -6.29 11.28 16.28
C VAL A 141 -4.80 11.26 15.97
N ALA A 142 -4.40 10.45 15.00
CA ALA A 142 -3.00 10.33 14.65
C ALA A 142 -2.70 11.10 13.36
N ARG A 143 -1.58 11.82 13.33
CA ARG A 143 -1.06 12.44 12.09
C ARG A 143 -0.65 11.41 11.02
N ARG A 144 -0.49 10.14 11.41
CA ARG A 144 -0.13 9.01 10.54
C ARG A 144 -1.01 7.80 10.87
N LYS A 145 -1.08 6.85 9.95
CA LYS A 145 -1.70 5.55 10.23
C LYS A 145 -0.97 4.88 11.39
N VAL A 146 -1.68 4.65 12.49
CA VAL A 146 -1.16 3.86 13.62
C VAL A 146 -1.65 2.44 13.42
N PHE A 147 -0.74 1.48 13.57
CA PHE A 147 -1.09 0.07 13.54
C PHE A 147 -0.56 -0.59 14.83
N PRO A 148 -1.45 -1.08 15.72
CA PRO A 148 -1.01 -1.62 17.01
C PRO A 148 -0.06 -2.81 16.84
N GLN A 149 1.06 -2.79 17.55
CA GLN A 149 2.09 -3.83 17.46
C GLN A 149 1.56 -5.21 17.87
N LEU A 150 0.69 -5.27 18.89
CA LEU A 150 0.08 -6.52 19.32
C LEU A 150 -0.82 -7.13 18.24
N LEU A 151 -1.58 -6.30 17.53
CA LEU A 151 -2.41 -6.74 16.42
C LEU A 151 -1.57 -7.24 15.25
N GLU A 152 -0.48 -6.54 14.93
CA GLU A 152 0.49 -6.99 13.93
C GLU A 152 1.08 -8.36 14.28
N GLN A 153 1.51 -8.55 15.53
CA GLN A 153 2.04 -9.84 15.99
C GLN A 153 1.02 -10.97 15.86
N ARG A 154 -0.26 -10.71 16.15
CA ARG A 154 -1.34 -11.69 15.95
C ARG A 154 -1.48 -12.08 14.48
N ILE A 155 -1.45 -11.10 13.56
CA ILE A 155 -1.50 -11.35 12.11
C ILE A 155 -0.31 -12.20 11.67
N LEU A 156 0.91 -11.81 12.03
CA LEU A 156 2.13 -12.53 11.62
C LEU A 156 2.17 -13.94 12.20
N THR A 157 1.73 -14.13 13.46
CA THR A 157 1.63 -15.45 14.10
C THR A 157 0.59 -16.32 13.40
N ALA A 158 -0.58 -15.78 13.09
CA ALA A 158 -1.64 -16.51 12.39
C ALA A 158 -1.20 -16.91 10.97
N ALA A 159 -0.49 -16.01 10.26
CA ALA A 159 0.05 -16.28 8.94
C ALA A 159 1.14 -17.36 8.97
N ALA A 160 2.08 -17.30 9.92
CA ALA A 160 3.15 -18.28 10.06
C ALA A 160 2.65 -19.70 10.36
N ARG A 161 1.47 -19.83 10.98
CA ARG A 161 0.83 -21.14 11.24
C ARG A 161 0.12 -21.73 10.03
N ARG A 162 -0.16 -20.92 9.00
CA ARG A 162 -0.81 -21.37 7.77
C ARG A 162 0.25 -21.78 6.74
N SER A 163 0.05 -22.93 6.11
CA SER A 163 1.00 -23.48 5.13
C SER A 163 0.97 -22.80 3.76
N ALA A 164 -0.01 -21.92 3.51
CA ALA A 164 -0.24 -21.35 2.18
C ALA A 164 -0.99 -20.00 2.24
N GLY A 165 -0.63 -19.10 1.33
CA GLY A 165 -1.13 -17.74 1.18
C GLY A 165 -0.09 -16.88 0.47
N SER A 166 -0.48 -15.69 0.01
CA SER A 166 0.46 -14.73 -0.60
C SER A 166 1.40 -14.13 0.46
N PRO A 167 2.61 -13.66 0.09
CA PRO A 167 3.48 -12.94 1.01
C PRO A 167 2.83 -11.68 1.60
N LEU A 168 3.10 -11.41 2.88
CA LEU A 168 2.60 -10.23 3.59
C LEU A 168 3.57 -9.05 3.49
N PHE A 169 3.02 -7.85 3.33
CA PHE A 169 3.80 -6.60 3.29
C PHE A 169 3.16 -5.50 4.13
N ARG A 170 3.99 -4.73 4.85
CA ARG A 170 3.56 -3.51 5.56
C ARG A 170 3.33 -2.31 4.63
N LYS A 171 3.94 -2.33 3.44
CA LYS A 171 3.97 -1.21 2.50
C LYS A 171 3.47 -1.66 1.14
N THR A 172 2.50 -0.93 0.61
CA THR A 172 1.90 -1.18 -0.70
C THR A 172 2.95 -1.25 -1.81
N SER A 173 3.92 -0.33 -1.80
CA SER A 173 4.96 -0.28 -2.82
C SER A 173 5.91 -1.48 -2.78
N CYS A 174 6.15 -2.07 -1.60
CA CYS A 174 6.93 -3.30 -1.47
C CYS A 174 6.21 -4.49 -2.13
N ALA A 175 4.91 -4.65 -1.88
CA ALA A 175 4.11 -5.72 -2.50
C ALA A 175 4.04 -5.56 -4.03
N VAL A 176 3.72 -4.35 -4.51
CA VAL A 176 3.66 -4.04 -5.95
C VAL A 176 5.01 -4.34 -6.61
N SER A 177 6.10 -3.85 -6.03
CA SER A 177 7.43 -4.03 -6.60
C SER A 177 7.84 -5.50 -6.58
N HIS A 178 7.46 -6.25 -5.54
CA HIS A 178 7.70 -7.68 -5.47
C HIS A 178 7.07 -8.44 -6.63
N GLU A 179 5.79 -8.19 -6.91
CA GLU A 179 5.02 -8.89 -7.94
C GLU A 179 5.45 -8.56 -9.37
N HIS A 180 6.08 -7.40 -9.55
CA HIS A 180 6.67 -6.97 -10.82
C HIS A 180 8.19 -7.18 -10.88
N GLY A 181 8.78 -7.83 -9.87
CA GLY A 181 10.20 -8.18 -9.86
C GLY A 181 11.16 -6.98 -9.74
N THR A 182 10.70 -5.82 -9.27
CA THR A 182 11.51 -4.61 -9.11
C THR A 182 11.88 -4.35 -7.64
N ALA A 183 12.87 -3.48 -7.40
CA ALA A 183 13.08 -2.92 -6.07
C ALA A 183 11.91 -2.00 -5.67
N ASP A 184 11.70 -1.79 -4.37
CA ASP A 184 10.68 -0.87 -3.85
C ASP A 184 10.95 0.57 -4.31
N TYR A 185 10.04 1.12 -5.11
CA TYR A 185 10.16 2.46 -5.67
C TYR A 185 10.02 3.59 -4.63
N ASN A 186 9.62 3.28 -3.39
CA ASN A 186 9.58 4.26 -2.31
C ASN A 186 10.85 4.26 -1.43
N GLY A 187 11.80 3.35 -1.62
CA GLY A 187 13.06 3.36 -0.88
C GLY A 187 12.97 2.96 0.59
N HIS A 188 12.02 2.10 0.99
CA HIS A 188 11.86 1.70 2.39
C HIS A 188 13.00 0.82 2.94
N TYR A 189 13.90 0.33 2.08
CA TYR A 189 14.98 -0.58 2.50
C TYR A 189 15.92 0.01 3.57
N GLY A 190 16.13 1.33 3.57
CA GLY A 190 16.89 2.02 4.63
C GLY A 190 16.23 1.97 6.01
N ILE A 191 14.94 1.65 6.08
CA ILE A 191 14.15 1.51 7.31
C ILE A 191 14.00 0.01 7.61
N ARG A 192 15.03 -0.56 8.24
CA ARG A 192 15.23 -2.01 8.36
C ARG A 192 14.08 -2.74 9.04
N GLU A 193 13.44 -2.11 10.01
CA GLU A 193 12.34 -2.67 10.78
C GLU A 193 11.07 -2.85 9.95
N LEU A 194 10.99 -2.25 8.75
CA LEU A 194 9.89 -2.48 7.81
C LEU A 194 10.09 -3.75 6.97
N CYS A 195 11.33 -4.25 6.86
CA CYS A 195 11.71 -5.26 5.88
C CYS A 195 11.79 -6.68 6.44
N ASP A 196 11.74 -6.88 7.75
CA ASP A 196 11.88 -8.18 8.43
C ASP A 196 10.81 -9.22 8.03
N ILE A 197 9.66 -8.79 7.50
CA ILE A 197 8.61 -9.68 6.97
C ILE A 197 8.64 -9.85 5.44
N CYS A 198 9.46 -9.08 4.73
CA CYS A 198 9.51 -9.15 3.27
C CYS A 198 10.16 -10.47 2.83
N PRO A 199 9.75 -11.05 1.69
CA PRO A 199 10.46 -12.20 1.11
C PRO A 199 11.94 -11.91 0.90
N VAL A 200 12.80 -12.90 1.18
CA VAL A 200 14.27 -12.77 1.06
C VAL A 200 14.68 -12.30 -0.34
N ALA A 201 14.04 -12.83 -1.38
CA ALA A 201 14.29 -12.40 -2.77
C ALA A 201 14.02 -10.90 -2.97
N GLN A 202 13.00 -10.34 -2.31
CA GLN A 202 12.71 -8.92 -2.36
C GLN A 202 13.73 -8.09 -1.58
N ILE A 203 14.13 -8.55 -0.41
CA ILE A 203 15.18 -7.91 0.40
C ILE A 203 16.47 -7.80 -0.42
N VAL A 204 16.86 -8.86 -1.13
CA VAL A 204 18.06 -8.87 -2.00
C VAL A 204 17.91 -7.92 -3.19
N ARG A 205 16.73 -7.83 -3.82
CA ARG A 205 16.50 -6.85 -4.90
C ARG A 205 16.63 -5.42 -4.39
N CYS A 206 15.96 -5.12 -3.28
CA CYS A 206 16.02 -3.81 -2.66
C CYS A 206 17.43 -3.46 -2.19
N SER A 207 18.19 -4.42 -1.66
CA SER A 207 19.56 -4.18 -1.20
C SER A 207 20.51 -3.80 -2.31
N ARG A 208 20.38 -4.41 -3.48
CA ARG A 208 21.19 -4.11 -4.66
C ARG A 208 20.84 -2.77 -5.29
N ALA A 209 19.56 -2.36 -5.20
CA ALA A 209 19.10 -1.09 -5.73
C ALA A 209 19.32 0.09 -4.77
N TRP A 210 19.48 -0.19 -3.47
CA TRP A 210 19.65 0.84 -2.47
C TRP A 210 21.05 1.45 -2.54
N THR A 211 21.08 2.77 -2.68
CA THR A 211 22.30 3.57 -2.66
C THR A 211 22.04 4.75 -1.73
N ALA A 212 22.97 5.02 -0.81
CA ALA A 212 22.93 6.24 -0.02
C ALA A 212 23.01 7.45 -0.97
N PRO A 213 22.09 8.42 -0.87
CA PRO A 213 22.02 9.50 -1.85
C PRO A 213 23.20 10.46 -1.68
N ASP A 214 23.79 10.90 -2.80
CA ASP A 214 24.87 11.87 -2.78
C ASP A 214 24.39 13.22 -2.24
N PRO A 215 25.02 13.80 -1.20
CA PRO A 215 24.55 15.04 -0.59
C PRO A 215 24.45 16.22 -1.55
N ARG A 216 25.31 16.30 -2.58
CA ARG A 216 25.25 17.39 -3.56
C ARG A 216 24.05 17.22 -4.48
N THR A 217 23.84 16.02 -5.01
CA THR A 217 22.64 15.71 -5.82
C THR A 217 21.35 15.96 -5.04
N VAL A 218 21.30 15.62 -3.75
CA VAL A 218 20.13 15.91 -2.91
C VAL A 218 19.92 17.41 -2.74
N ALA A 219 20.97 18.17 -2.47
CA ALA A 219 20.87 19.63 -2.30
C ALA A 219 20.37 20.31 -3.59
N GLU A 220 20.95 19.96 -4.74
CA GLU A 220 20.55 20.45 -6.07
C GLU A 220 19.08 20.14 -6.36
N LEU A 221 18.67 18.87 -6.22
CA LEU A 221 17.28 18.46 -6.45
C LEU A 221 16.31 19.14 -5.47
N THR A 222 16.72 19.36 -4.23
CA THR A 222 15.87 20.06 -3.24
C THR A 222 15.64 21.51 -3.65
N THR A 223 16.69 22.20 -4.11
CA THR A 223 16.60 23.58 -4.61
C THR A 223 15.74 23.66 -5.87
N ASP A 224 15.92 22.75 -6.83
CA ASP A 224 15.14 22.71 -8.06
C ASP A 224 13.64 22.49 -7.81
N LEU A 225 13.30 21.74 -6.77
CA LEU A 225 11.92 21.52 -6.33
C LEU A 225 11.36 22.69 -5.49
N GLY A 226 12.16 23.71 -5.22
CA GLY A 226 11.75 24.90 -4.45
C GLY A 226 11.72 24.68 -2.94
N GLY A 227 12.56 23.78 -2.42
CA GLY A 227 12.65 23.47 -1.00
C GLY A 227 14.02 23.80 -0.39
N THR A 228 14.15 23.50 0.90
CA THR A 228 15.41 23.63 1.63
C THR A 228 15.81 22.28 2.21
N LEU A 229 17.01 21.79 1.86
CA LEU A 229 17.56 20.58 2.46
C LEU A 229 17.94 20.89 3.92
N THR A 230 17.48 20.05 4.85
CA THR A 230 17.81 20.22 6.27
C THR A 230 18.81 19.20 6.75
N THR A 231 18.58 17.91 6.47
CA THR A 231 19.55 16.86 6.80
C THR A 231 19.29 15.60 5.98
N ILE A 232 20.33 14.78 5.87
CA ILE A 232 20.27 13.44 5.30
C ILE A 232 20.68 12.49 6.42
N THR A 233 19.80 11.58 6.77
CA THR A 233 20.11 10.50 7.72
C THR A 233 20.34 9.19 6.97
N ASP A 234 20.73 8.15 7.70
CA ASP A 234 20.74 6.77 7.22
C ASP A 234 19.35 6.27 6.76
N ARG A 235 18.28 6.92 7.22
CA ARG A 235 16.89 6.50 7.00
C ARG A 235 16.14 7.36 5.99
N ALA A 236 16.37 8.67 5.97
CA ALA A 236 15.58 9.60 5.17
C ALA A 236 16.30 10.93 4.88
N ILE A 237 15.89 11.56 3.79
CA ILE A 237 16.18 12.95 3.48
C ILE A 237 15.09 13.81 4.12
N LEU A 238 15.49 14.81 4.91
CA LEU A 238 14.57 15.75 5.54
C LEU A 238 14.63 17.11 4.85
N VAL A 239 13.48 17.57 4.36
CA VAL A 239 13.34 18.81 3.59
C VAL A 239 12.25 19.73 4.15
N GLN A 240 12.39 21.03 3.89
CA GLN A 240 11.37 22.05 4.13
C GLN A 240 10.83 22.61 2.82
N GLY A 241 9.61 23.14 2.84
CA GLY A 241 9.02 23.85 1.70
C GLY A 241 8.49 22.97 0.56
N LEU A 242 8.72 21.65 0.59
CA LEU A 242 8.19 20.73 -0.42
C LEU A 242 6.83 20.17 0.00
N ASP A 243 5.84 20.21 -0.90
CA ASP A 243 4.56 19.50 -0.77
C ASP A 243 4.71 17.97 -0.99
N ASP A 244 3.62 17.22 -0.84
CA ASP A 244 3.63 15.76 -0.99
C ASP A 244 4.11 15.32 -2.37
N GLN A 245 3.65 15.99 -3.44
CA GLN A 245 3.96 15.60 -4.82
C GLN A 245 5.45 15.77 -5.13
N ARG A 246 6.05 16.90 -4.74
CA ARG A 246 7.47 17.17 -4.94
C ARG A 246 8.34 16.26 -4.08
N ARG A 247 7.91 15.96 -2.84
CA ARG A 247 8.62 14.97 -2.01
C ARG A 247 8.56 13.57 -2.59
N TYR A 248 7.42 13.15 -3.17
CA TYR A 248 7.34 11.85 -3.85
C TYR A 248 8.21 11.81 -5.11
N LEU A 249 8.27 12.89 -5.88
CA LEU A 249 9.19 12.99 -7.02
C LEU A 249 10.63 12.81 -6.55
N MET A 250 11.07 13.53 -5.51
CA MET A 250 12.40 13.35 -4.91
C MET A 250 12.63 11.91 -4.46
N GLN A 251 11.67 11.32 -3.73
CA GLN A 251 11.77 9.96 -3.20
C GLN A 251 11.92 8.91 -4.32
N HIS A 252 11.14 9.04 -5.39
CA HIS A 252 11.17 8.11 -6.53
C HIS A 252 12.42 8.29 -7.39
N THR A 253 12.89 9.53 -7.56
CA THR A 253 14.12 9.83 -8.30
C THR A 253 15.35 9.26 -7.58
N LEU A 254 15.40 9.38 -6.25
CA LEU A 254 16.58 8.97 -5.47
C LEU A 254 16.49 7.53 -4.95
N GLY A 255 15.32 6.88 -5.06
CA GLY A 255 15.11 5.55 -4.46
C GLY A 255 15.30 5.55 -2.94
N PHE A 256 15.03 6.69 -2.28
CA PHE A 256 15.34 6.93 -0.88
C PHE A 256 14.23 7.73 -0.21
N GLN A 257 13.89 7.42 1.04
CA GLN A 257 12.78 8.08 1.74
C GLN A 257 13.00 9.60 1.84
N ALA A 258 11.95 10.36 1.52
CA ALA A 258 11.97 11.82 1.66
C ALA A 258 10.79 12.27 2.54
N GLY A 259 11.11 13.00 3.61
CA GLY A 259 10.13 13.44 4.60
C GLY A 259 10.24 14.94 4.89
N PRO A 260 9.15 15.57 5.38
CA PRO A 260 9.27 16.92 5.91
C PRO A 260 10.19 16.91 7.13
N THR A 261 10.95 17.98 7.35
CA THR A 261 11.53 18.20 8.68
C THR A 261 10.41 18.36 9.68
N CYS A 262 10.40 17.53 10.70
CA CYS A 262 9.70 17.89 11.91
C CYS A 262 10.53 17.39 13.09
N PRO A 263 11.05 18.28 13.94
CA PRO A 263 11.27 17.93 15.32
C PRO A 263 10.04 18.40 16.10
N ARG A 264 9.14 17.50 16.46
CA ARG A 264 8.46 17.57 17.77
C ARG A 264 8.28 16.16 18.28
N THR A 265 8.96 15.92 19.39
CA THR A 265 8.76 14.86 20.36
C THR A 265 7.28 14.49 20.53
N ALA A 266 7.07 13.23 20.91
CA ALA A 266 5.88 12.78 21.61
C ALA A 266 5.41 13.78 22.67
#